data_AF-A0A327VE95-F1
#
_entry.id   AF-A0A327VE95-F1
#
_cell.length_a   1.000
_cell.length_b   1.000
_cell.length_c   1.000
_cell.angle_alpha   90.00
_cell.angle_beta   90.00
_cell.angle_gamma   90.00
#
_symmetry.space_group_name_H-M   'P 1'
#
loop_
_entity.id
_entity.type
_entity.pdbx_description
1 polymer ?
#
loop_
_entity_poly.entity_id
_entity_poly.type
_entity_poly.pdbx_seq_one_letter_code
_entity_poly.pdbx_strand_id
1 'polypeptide(L)'
;MSLRRGAPMPADLRPARHPALAHNCRHCGATAGHACRSQSRIRTMPTPHPSRITALIIATANCPDCQAEPGAPCHDGSRPRGDHHQARQQEAERATA
;
A
#
# COMPACT_ATOMS: atom_id res chain seq x y z
N MET A 1 -41.66 1.61 1.54
CA MET A 1 -40.77 1.02 2.56
C MET A 1 -39.55 1.92 2.71
N SER A 2 -39.54 2.80 3.71
CA SER A 2 -38.43 3.72 3.94
C SER A 2 -37.29 2.98 4.65
N LEU A 3 -36.14 2.85 3.99
CA LEU A 3 -34.94 2.28 4.57
C LEU A 3 -34.50 3.18 5.73
N ARG A 4 -34.66 2.72 6.99
CA ARG A 4 -34.02 3.34 8.14
C ARG A 4 -32.51 3.24 7.93
N ARG A 5 -31.88 4.33 7.52
CA ARG A 5 -30.42 4.41 7.39
C ARG A 5 -29.86 4.46 8.81
N GLY A 6 -29.30 3.34 9.28
CA GLY A 6 -28.57 3.31 10.55
C GLY A 6 -27.47 4.37 10.56
N ALA A 7 -27.21 4.96 11.73
CA ALA A 7 -26.14 5.93 11.87
C ALA A 7 -24.79 5.33 11.42
N PRO A 8 -23.95 6.07 10.69
CA PRO A 8 -22.64 5.57 10.27
C PRO A 8 -21.78 5.27 11.49
N MET A 9 -21.09 4.13 11.48
CA MET A 9 -20.19 3.73 12.56
C MET A 9 -19.11 4.80 12.79
N PRO A 10 -18.89 5.27 14.04
CA PRO A 10 -17.93 6.35 14.34
C PRO A 10 -16.50 5.92 14.01
N ALA A 11 -15.64 6.88 13.65
CA ALA A 11 -14.31 6.62 13.10
C ALA A 11 -13.42 5.83 14.07
N ASP A 12 -13.48 6.12 15.37
CA ASP A 12 -12.65 5.52 16.42
C ASP A 12 -12.91 4.03 16.64
N LEU A 13 -14.09 3.54 16.26
CA LEU A 13 -14.45 2.12 16.37
C LEU A 13 -14.12 1.33 15.10
N ARG A 14 -13.73 1.99 14.01
CA ARG A 14 -13.46 1.31 12.74
C ARG A 14 -12.12 0.59 12.84
N PRO A 15 -12.05 -0.68 12.39
CA PRO A 15 -10.78 -1.41 12.38
C PRO A 15 -9.76 -0.68 11.51
N ALA A 16 -8.52 -0.57 12.01
CA ALA A 16 -7.43 0.04 11.29
C ALA A 16 -7.21 -0.66 9.95
N ARG A 17 -7.20 0.11 8.87
CA ARG A 17 -6.99 -0.39 7.52
C ARG A 17 -5.52 -0.24 7.18
N HIS A 18 -4.92 -1.27 6.60
CA HIS A 18 -3.52 -1.19 6.19
C HIS A 18 -3.34 -0.02 5.19
N PRO A 19 -2.35 0.88 5.39
CA PRO A 19 -2.15 2.07 4.55
C PRO A 19 -1.94 1.73 3.05
N ALA A 20 -1.34 0.58 2.75
CA ALA A 20 -1.14 0.09 1.38
C ALA A 20 -2.45 -0.07 0.59
N LEU A 21 -3.61 -0.13 1.26
CA LEU A 21 -4.91 -0.15 0.60
C LEU A 21 -5.22 1.15 -0.17
N ALA A 22 -4.53 2.25 0.08
CA ALA A 22 -4.65 3.48 -0.71
C ALA A 22 -4.15 3.31 -2.16
N HIS A 23 -3.28 2.33 -2.43
CA HIS A 23 -2.69 2.11 -3.76
C HIS A 23 -3.40 0.98 -4.51
N ASN A 24 -3.28 0.95 -5.85
CA ASN A 24 -3.78 -0.17 -6.65
C ASN A 24 -2.84 -1.38 -6.56
N CYS A 25 -3.38 -2.59 -6.48
CA CYS A 25 -2.60 -3.82 -6.46
C CYS A 25 -2.34 -4.32 -7.89
N ARG A 26 -1.08 -4.29 -8.34
CA ARG A 26 -0.69 -4.80 -9.67
C ARG A 26 -0.78 -6.33 -9.81
N HIS A 27 -0.77 -7.07 -8.70
CA HIS A 27 -0.86 -8.54 -8.72
C HIS A 27 -2.29 -9.06 -8.93
N CYS A 28 -3.26 -8.55 -8.16
CA CYS A 28 -4.66 -9.03 -8.22
C CYS A 28 -5.63 -8.05 -8.88
N GLY A 29 -5.19 -6.84 -9.22
CA GLY A 29 -6.02 -5.79 -9.80
C GLY A 29 -6.95 -5.07 -8.81
N ALA A 30 -6.82 -5.30 -7.51
CA ALA A 30 -7.63 -4.61 -6.50
C ALA A 30 -7.36 -3.10 -6.51
N THR A 31 -8.42 -2.31 -6.63
CA THR A 31 -8.37 -0.84 -6.65
C THR A 31 -8.12 -0.25 -5.25
N ALA A 32 -7.74 1.03 -5.22
CA ALA A 32 -7.64 1.82 -4.00
C ALA A 32 -8.90 1.67 -3.13
N GLY A 33 -8.71 1.44 -1.83
CA GLY A 33 -9.80 1.21 -0.89
C GLY A 33 -10.40 -0.20 -0.91
N HIS A 34 -9.93 -1.13 -1.75
CA HIS A 34 -10.39 -2.52 -1.73
C HIS A 34 -9.29 -3.48 -1.25
N ALA A 35 -9.66 -4.44 -0.40
CA ALA A 35 -8.75 -5.47 0.07
C ALA A 35 -8.28 -6.38 -1.07
N CYS A 36 -7.06 -6.92 -0.93
CA CYS A 36 -6.55 -7.91 -1.87
C CYS A 36 -7.37 -9.20 -1.78
N ARG A 37 -7.52 -9.88 -2.92
CA ARG A 37 -8.21 -11.17 -3.01
C ARG A 37 -7.26 -12.26 -3.47
N SER A 38 -7.58 -13.51 -3.14
CA SER A 38 -6.88 -14.68 -3.68
C SER A 38 -6.89 -14.67 -5.21
N GLN A 39 -5.98 -15.42 -5.84
CA GLN A 39 -5.92 -15.53 -7.30
C GLN A 39 -7.25 -16.01 -7.91
N SER A 40 -7.92 -16.94 -7.23
CA SER A 40 -9.28 -17.41 -7.56
C SER A 40 -10.39 -16.39 -7.30
N ARG A 41 -10.07 -15.25 -6.67
CA ARG A 41 -10.99 -14.17 -6.25
C ARG A 41 -12.07 -14.57 -5.26
N ILE A 42 -11.97 -15.77 -4.67
CA ILE A 42 -12.95 -16.32 -3.73
C ILE A 42 -12.77 -15.75 -2.32
N ARG A 43 -11.53 -15.53 -1.88
CA ARG A 43 -11.24 -15.12 -0.50
C ARG A 43 -10.58 -13.75 -0.44
N THR A 44 -10.97 -12.95 0.53
CA THR A 44 -10.25 -11.73 0.90
C THR A 44 -9.02 -12.10 1.71
N MET A 45 -7.87 -11.55 1.36
CA MET A 45 -6.64 -11.76 2.10
C MET A 45 -6.57 -10.84 3.32
N PRO A 46 -6.04 -11.33 4.46
CA PRO A 46 -5.85 -10.51 5.65
C PRO A 46 -4.76 -9.45 5.44
N THR A 47 -3.74 -9.77 4.64
CA THR A 47 -2.64 -8.87 4.31
C THR A 47 -2.67 -8.48 2.83
N PRO A 48 -2.28 -7.24 2.47
CA PRO A 48 -2.13 -6.85 1.08
C PRO A 48 -0.97 -7.61 0.40
N HIS A 49 -1.04 -7.78 -0.93
CA HIS A 49 0.06 -8.40 -1.68
C HIS A 49 1.35 -7.58 -1.56
N PRO A 50 2.54 -8.23 -1.60
CA PRO A 50 3.83 -7.55 -1.56
C PRO A 50 3.97 -6.44 -2.60
N SER A 51 3.50 -6.67 -3.83
CA SER A 51 3.51 -5.65 -4.90
C SER A 51 2.80 -4.35 -4.55
N ARG A 52 1.75 -4.42 -3.71
CA ARG A 52 1.00 -3.25 -3.26
C ARG A 52 1.73 -2.52 -2.14
N ILE A 53 2.39 -3.25 -1.25
CA ILE A 53 3.24 -2.70 -0.20
C ILE A 53 4.44 -1.99 -0.84
N THR A 54 5.07 -2.58 -1.86
CA THR A 54 6.13 -1.93 -2.64
C THR A 54 5.68 -0.61 -3.26
N ALA A 55 4.46 -0.55 -3.80
CA ALA A 55 3.90 0.68 -4.36
C ALA A 55 3.70 1.77 -3.29
N LEU A 56 3.27 1.39 -2.08
CA LEU A 56 3.21 2.29 -0.92
C LEU A 56 4.61 2.81 -0.57
N ILE A 57 5.60 1.92 -0.39
CA ILE A 57 6.95 2.29 0.01
C ILE A 57 7.57 3.31 -0.96
N ILE A 58 7.45 3.04 -2.26
CA ILE A 58 7.94 3.95 -3.30
C ILE A 58 7.22 5.30 -3.23
N ALA A 59 5.91 5.32 -2.99
CA ALA A 59 5.12 6.55 -2.97
C ALA A 59 5.30 7.39 -1.69
N THR A 60 5.65 6.77 -0.56
CA THR A 60 5.67 7.44 0.74
C THR A 60 7.02 8.07 1.08
N ALA A 61 8.13 7.36 0.84
CA ALA A 61 9.43 7.73 1.41
C ALA A 61 10.49 8.04 0.37
N ASN A 62 11.42 8.91 0.75
CA ASN A 62 12.70 9.07 0.06
C ASN A 62 13.60 7.86 0.33
N CYS A 63 14.40 7.47 -0.65
CA CYS A 63 15.42 6.46 -0.43
C CYS A 63 16.71 7.11 0.09
N PRO A 64 17.20 6.83 1.30
CA PRO A 64 18.45 7.43 1.79
C PRO A 64 19.69 6.92 1.03
N ASP A 65 19.65 5.70 0.49
CA ASP A 65 20.81 5.10 -0.21
C ASP A 65 21.09 5.72 -1.58
N CYS A 66 20.05 5.93 -2.40
CA CYS A 66 20.17 6.48 -3.75
C CYS A 66 19.52 7.86 -3.91
N GLN A 67 19.02 8.45 -2.81
CA GLN A 67 18.35 9.75 -2.80
C GLN A 67 17.14 9.84 -3.75
N ALA A 68 16.54 8.71 -4.12
CA ALA A 68 15.35 8.69 -4.97
C ALA A 68 14.13 9.30 -4.25
N GLU A 69 13.52 10.30 -4.89
CA GLU A 69 12.32 10.98 -4.41
C GLU A 69 11.09 10.07 -4.39
N PRO A 70 10.03 10.38 -3.61
CA PRO A 70 8.83 9.55 -3.53
C PRO A 70 8.15 9.49 -4.90
N GLY A 71 7.78 8.29 -5.32
CA GLY A 71 7.26 8.01 -6.66
C GLY A 71 8.34 7.61 -7.67
N ALA A 72 9.60 7.99 -7.47
CA ALA A 72 10.70 7.57 -8.34
C ALA A 72 11.22 6.18 -7.95
N PRO A 73 11.54 5.29 -8.92
CA PRO A 73 12.15 4.02 -8.60
C PRO A 73 13.56 4.21 -8.01
N CYS A 74 13.95 3.28 -7.12
CA CYS A 74 15.34 3.21 -6.67
C CYS A 74 16.26 2.88 -7.86
N HIS A 75 17.52 3.29 -7.75
CA HIS A 75 18.51 3.09 -8.80
C HIS A 75 19.88 2.78 -8.19
N ASP A 76 20.68 2.02 -8.92
CA ASP A 76 22.08 1.74 -8.60
C ASP A 76 22.94 2.52 -9.62
N GLY A 77 23.36 3.73 -9.23
CA GLY A 77 24.03 4.67 -10.13
C GLY A 77 23.09 5.19 -11.23
N SER A 78 23.39 4.92 -12.50
CA SER A 78 22.54 5.35 -13.61
C SER A 78 21.42 4.36 -13.98
N ARG A 79 21.36 3.18 -13.33
CA ARG A 79 20.45 2.11 -13.72
C ARG A 79 19.27 1.97 -12.75
N PRO A 80 18.00 1.98 -13.23
CA PRO A 80 16.86 1.74 -12.37
C PRO A 80 16.87 0.29 -11.86
N ARG A 81 16.50 0.15 -10.60
CA ARG A 81 16.39 -1.14 -9.91
C ARG A 81 14.97 -1.67 -10.02
N GLY A 82 14.83 -3.00 -10.08
CA GLY A 82 13.51 -3.66 -10.11
C GLY A 82 12.76 -3.52 -8.77
N ASP A 83 13.52 -3.44 -7.68
CA ASP A 83 13.02 -3.33 -6.31
C ASP A 83 13.60 -2.08 -5.61
N HIS A 84 12.98 -1.67 -4.52
CA HIS A 84 13.47 -0.58 -3.67
C HIS A 84 14.62 -1.05 -2.77
N HIS A 85 15.47 -0.12 -2.32
CA HIS A 85 16.45 -0.42 -1.27
C HIS A 85 15.76 -0.63 0.09
N GLN A 86 16.33 -1.47 0.94
CA GLN A 86 15.77 -1.78 2.26
C GLN A 86 15.70 -0.54 3.16
N ALA A 87 16.63 0.40 3.03
CA ALA A 87 16.61 1.63 3.80
C ALA A 87 15.35 2.48 3.50
N ARG A 88 14.87 2.47 2.25
CA ARG A 88 13.60 3.13 1.87
C ARG A 88 12.38 2.48 2.54
N GLN A 89 12.38 1.15 2.66
CA GLN A 89 11.32 0.44 3.35
C GLN A 89 11.24 0.88 4.82
N GLN A 90 12.38 0.97 5.51
CA GLN A 90 12.42 1.40 6.91
C GLN A 90 11.89 2.84 7.07
N GLU A 91 12.24 3.74 6.15
CA GLU A 91 11.70 5.11 6.15
C GLU A 91 10.18 5.15 5.91
N ALA A 92 9.68 4.34 4.97
CA ALA A 92 8.23 4.23 4.74
C ALA A 92 7.48 3.63 5.93
N GLU A 93 8.07 2.65 6.62
CA GLU A 93 7.52 2.08 7.85
C GLU A 93 7.44 3.14 8.94
N ARG A 94 8.49 3.94 9.14
CA ARG A 94 8.49 5.05 10.11
C ARG A 94 7.44 6.11 9.80
N ALA A 95 7.20 6.41 8.53
CA ALA A 95 6.21 7.40 8.10
C ALA A 95 4.75 6.89 8.20
N THR A 96 4.55 5.57 8.32
CA THR A 96 3.22 4.95 8.34
C THR A 96 2.88 4.23 9.65
N ALA A 97 3.82 4.19 10.60
CA ALA A 97 3.62 3.76 11.99
C ALA A 97 2.80 4.80 12.78
#